data_AF-A0A2G9QKK9-F1
#
_entry.id   AF-A0A2G9QKK9-F1
#
_cell.length_a   1.000
_cell.length_b   1.000
_cell.length_c   1.000
_cell.angle_alpha   90.00
_cell.angle_beta   90.00
_cell.angle_gamma   90.00
#
_symmetry.space_group_name_H-M   'P 1'
#
loop_
_entity.id
_entity.type
_entity.pdbx_description
1 polymer ?
#
loop_
_entity_poly.entity_id
_entity_poly.type
_entity_poly.pdbx_seq_one_letter_code
_entity_poly.pdbx_strand_id
1 'polypeptide(L)'
;MNITPGSKISVIRSKRVIQANTISSCDIIISDGKISSVLPWGKHVTSGAKLLDVGDLVVMAGIIDPHVHVNEPGRTDWEGYRTATLAAAAGGITAIVDMPLYAMYHMMSL
;
A
#
# COMPACT_ATOMS: atom_id res chain seq x y z
N MET A 1 -14.51 7.68 2.19
CA MET A 1 -14.08 6.42 2.84
C MET A 1 -13.56 6.77 4.22
N ASN A 2 -14.13 6.18 5.28
CA ASN A 2 -13.73 6.48 6.66
C ASN A 2 -12.79 5.37 7.16
N ILE A 3 -11.57 5.34 6.65
CA ILE A 3 -10.50 4.46 7.15
C ILE A 3 -9.45 5.37 7.78
N THR A 4 -9.19 5.18 9.06
CA THR A 4 -8.07 5.87 9.73
C THR A 4 -6.77 5.15 9.36
N PRO A 5 -5.70 5.85 8.93
CA PRO A 5 -4.39 5.25 8.74
C PRO A 5 -3.96 4.42 9.96
N GLY A 6 -3.42 3.23 9.73
CA GLY A 6 -3.06 2.28 10.80
C GLY A 6 -4.20 1.39 11.29
N SER A 7 -5.43 1.53 10.77
CA SER A 7 -6.53 0.61 11.09
C SER A 7 -6.22 -0.81 10.59
N LYS A 8 -6.30 -1.81 11.48
CA LYS A 8 -6.25 -3.21 11.08
C LYS A 8 -7.52 -3.57 10.29
N ILE A 9 -7.35 -4.02 9.05
CA ILE A 9 -8.42 -4.54 8.19
C ILE A 9 -8.21 -6.04 8.06
N SER A 10 -9.28 -6.81 8.20
CA SER A 10 -9.24 -8.27 8.07
C SER A 10 -9.81 -8.74 6.74
N VAL A 11 -10.72 -7.96 6.14
CA VAL A 11 -11.37 -8.29 4.87
C VAL A 11 -11.50 -7.03 4.03
N ILE A 12 -11.11 -7.09 2.75
CA ILE A 12 -11.43 -6.07 1.75
C ILE A 12 -12.41 -6.68 0.75
N ARG A 13 -13.58 -6.08 0.58
CA ARG A 13 -14.62 -6.51 -0.34
C ARG A 13 -14.77 -5.52 -1.48
N SER A 14 -14.75 -6.01 -2.71
CA SER A 14 -15.00 -5.22 -3.91
C SER A 14 -15.67 -6.05 -5.00
N LYS A 15 -16.47 -5.40 -5.84
CA LYS A 15 -16.97 -5.97 -7.09
C LYS A 15 -15.92 -6.01 -8.20
N ARG A 16 -14.79 -5.30 -8.04
CA ARG A 16 -13.74 -5.11 -9.04
C ARG A 16 -12.36 -5.33 -8.44
N VAL A 17 -12.00 -6.58 -8.19
CA VAL A 17 -10.64 -6.97 -7.79
C VAL A 17 -9.85 -7.38 -9.02
N ILE A 18 -8.71 -6.73 -9.26
CA ILE A 18 -7.77 -7.14 -10.31
C ILE A 18 -6.99 -8.37 -9.82
N GLN A 19 -7.14 -9.46 -10.55
CA GLN A 19 -6.31 -10.65 -10.47
C GLN A 19 -5.50 -10.75 -11.77
N ALA A 20 -4.51 -11.65 -11.81
CA ALA A 20 -3.51 -11.76 -12.88
C ALA A 20 -4.03 -11.36 -14.28
N ASN A 21 -5.10 -12.02 -14.75
CA ASN A 21 -5.68 -11.78 -16.08
C ASN A 21 -7.18 -11.46 -16.06
N THR A 22 -7.78 -11.22 -14.89
CA THR A 22 -9.22 -11.05 -14.76
C THR A 22 -9.58 -9.96 -13.76
N ILE A 23 -10.79 -9.41 -13.91
CA ILE A 23 -11.40 -8.55 -12.91
C ILE A 23 -12.67 -9.27 -12.44
N SER A 24 -12.77 -9.50 -11.13
CA SER A 24 -13.92 -10.20 -10.56
C SER A 24 -14.32 -9.66 -9.20
N SER A 25 -15.56 -9.95 -8.79
CA SER A 25 -16.07 -9.62 -7.46
C SER A 25 -15.54 -10.62 -6.44
N CYS A 26 -14.81 -10.14 -5.43
CA CYS A 26 -14.14 -10.99 -4.44
C CYS A 26 -14.07 -10.32 -3.06
N ASP A 27 -13.86 -11.18 -2.06
CA ASP A 27 -13.42 -10.82 -0.71
C ASP A 27 -11.93 -11.21 -0.57
N ILE A 28 -11.06 -10.25 -0.25
CA ILE A 28 -9.64 -10.47 0.05
C ILE A 28 -9.49 -10.59 1.57
N ILE A 29 -9.02 -11.74 2.04
CA ILE A 29 -8.83 -12.01 3.47
C ILE A 29 -7.38 -11.73 3.86
N ILE A 30 -7.19 -10.97 4.93
CA ILE A 30 -5.89 -10.52 5.42
C ILE A 30 -5.68 -11.04 6.84
N SER A 31 -4.57 -11.74 7.06
CA SER A 31 -4.10 -12.17 8.38
C SER A 31 -2.60 -11.96 8.48
N ASP A 32 -2.14 -11.42 9.61
CA ASP A 32 -0.71 -11.19 9.89
C ASP A 32 0.04 -10.42 8.79
N GLY A 33 -0.62 -9.40 8.22
CA GLY A 33 -0.06 -8.56 7.16
C GLY A 33 0.04 -9.24 5.79
N LYS A 34 -0.51 -10.43 5.62
CA LYS A 34 -0.49 -11.20 4.38
C LYS A 34 -1.91 -11.46 3.87
N ILE A 35 -2.04 -11.60 2.55
CA ILE A 35 -3.25 -12.11 1.94
C ILE A 35 -3.29 -13.62 2.24
N SER A 36 -4.27 -14.07 3.03
CA SER A 36 -4.43 -15.49 3.38
C SER A 36 -5.31 -16.24 2.39
N SER A 37 -6.29 -15.55 1.80
CA SER A 37 -7.15 -16.13 0.77
C SER A 37 -7.86 -15.04 -0.03
N VAL A 38 -8.33 -15.42 -1.23
CA VAL A 38 -9.24 -14.62 -2.06
C VAL A 38 -10.47 -15.49 -2.30
N LEU A 39 -11.62 -15.03 -1.84
CA LEU A 39 -12.87 -15.80 -1.85
C LEU A 39 -13.91 -15.12 -2.75
N PRO A 40 -14.90 -15.88 -3.27
CA PRO A 40 -16.03 -15.29 -3.97
C PRO A 40 -16.73 -14.24 -3.09
N TRP A 41 -17.19 -13.17 -3.73
CA TRP A 41 -17.87 -12.05 -3.08
C TRP A 41 -19.01 -12.52 -2.16
N GLY A 42 -19.05 -11.97 -0.94
CA GLY A 42 -20.15 -12.21 0.00
C GLY A 42 -20.08 -13.55 0.74
N LYS A 43 -19.09 -14.41 0.46
CA LYS A 43 -18.93 -15.69 1.18
C LYS A 43 -18.28 -15.57 2.55
N HIS A 44 -17.69 -14.42 2.89
CA HIS A 44 -17.02 -14.23 4.17
C HIS A 44 -17.63 -13.06 4.96
N VAL A 45 -18.42 -13.40 5.98
CA VAL A 45 -18.81 -12.47 7.06
C VAL A 45 -18.64 -13.24 8.36
N THR A 46 -17.39 -13.36 8.81
CA THR A 46 -17.09 -13.91 10.14
C THR A 46 -17.37 -12.85 11.19
N SER A 47 -18.02 -13.25 12.29
CA SER A 47 -18.27 -12.36 13.42
C SER A 47 -16.93 -11.82 13.96
N GLY A 48 -16.80 -10.50 14.05
CA GLY A 48 -15.59 -9.82 14.53
C GLY A 48 -14.56 -9.46 13.47
N ALA A 49 -14.73 -9.85 12.20
CA ALA A 49 -13.86 -9.40 11.12
C ALA A 49 -14.05 -7.90 10.84
N LYS A 50 -12.95 -7.14 10.73
CA LYS A 50 -12.99 -5.75 10.27
C LYS A 50 -13.09 -5.73 8.76
N LEU A 51 -14.33 -5.69 8.26
CA LEU A 51 -14.66 -5.60 6.85
C LEU A 51 -14.52 -4.15 6.35
N LEU A 52 -13.76 -3.99 5.28
CA LEU A 52 -13.77 -2.83 4.43
C LEU A 52 -14.49 -3.17 3.12
N ASP A 53 -15.73 -2.74 2.98
CA ASP A 53 -16.46 -2.83 1.70
C ASP A 53 -16.25 -1.55 0.88
N VAL A 54 -15.65 -1.70 -0.29
CA VAL A 54 -15.36 -0.60 -1.22
C VAL A 54 -16.30 -0.58 -2.42
N GLY A 55 -17.33 -1.44 -2.44
CA GLY A 55 -18.38 -1.47 -3.45
C GLY A 55 -17.83 -1.68 -4.87
N ASP A 56 -17.99 -0.66 -5.71
CA ASP A 56 -17.60 -0.65 -7.12
C ASP A 56 -16.19 -0.05 -7.36
N LEU A 57 -15.43 0.29 -6.30
CA LEU A 57 -14.05 0.74 -6.47
C LEU A 57 -13.12 -0.42 -6.85
N VAL A 58 -12.11 -0.11 -7.66
CA VAL A 58 -11.09 -1.08 -8.04
C VAL A 58 -10.17 -1.37 -6.86
N VAL A 59 -9.94 -2.65 -6.58
CA VAL A 59 -8.88 -3.12 -5.68
C VAL A 59 -7.83 -3.81 -6.52
N MET A 60 -6.57 -3.40 -6.35
CA MET A 60 -5.44 -3.96 -7.07
C MET A 60 -4.23 -4.10 -6.13
N ALA A 61 -3.24 -4.88 -6.57
CA ALA A 61 -1.95 -4.91 -5.91
C ALA A 61 -1.35 -3.50 -5.88
N GLY A 62 -0.73 -3.15 -4.76
CA GLY A 62 -0.03 -1.87 -4.64
C GLY A 62 1.15 -1.80 -5.60
N ILE A 63 1.40 -0.60 -6.12
CA ILE A 63 2.46 -0.37 -7.10
C ILE A 63 3.83 -0.44 -6.42
N ILE A 64 4.82 -1.01 -7.12
CA ILE A 64 6.22 -0.97 -6.74
C ILE A 64 6.91 0.05 -7.66
N ASP A 65 7.47 1.10 -7.06
CA ASP A 65 8.24 2.11 -7.78
C ASP A 65 9.74 1.87 -7.55
N PRO A 66 10.48 1.35 -8.54
CA PRO A 66 11.88 1.02 -8.38
C PRO A 66 12.82 2.23 -8.51
N HIS A 67 12.31 3.43 -8.79
CA HIS A 67 13.15 4.59 -9.10
C HIS A 67 12.60 5.85 -8.46
N VAL A 68 12.92 6.04 -7.17
CA VAL A 68 12.56 7.25 -6.41
C VAL A 68 13.82 7.97 -5.93
N HIS A 69 13.76 9.29 -5.77
CA HIS A 69 14.82 10.08 -5.15
C HIS A 69 14.28 10.73 -3.87
N VAL A 70 14.54 10.13 -2.71
CA VAL A 70 14.06 10.65 -1.43
C VAL A 70 14.97 11.77 -0.89
N ASN A 71 16.24 11.77 -1.28
CA ASN A 71 17.24 12.81 -0.96
C ASN A 71 17.57 12.97 0.54
N GLU A 72 17.19 12.00 1.38
CA GLU A 72 17.51 11.96 2.81
C GLU A 72 18.48 10.80 3.09
N PRO A 73 19.63 11.05 3.77
CA PRO A 73 20.05 12.30 4.41
C PRO A 73 20.74 13.32 3.47
N GLY A 74 20.90 14.55 3.95
CA GLY A 74 21.73 15.60 3.35
C GLY A 74 20.96 16.65 2.55
N ARG A 75 19.90 16.26 1.84
CA ARG A 75 19.02 17.18 1.09
C ARG A 75 17.54 16.94 1.43
N THR A 76 17.27 16.70 2.71
CA THR A 76 15.93 16.39 3.23
C THR A 76 14.89 17.46 2.86
N ASP A 77 15.29 18.74 2.80
CA ASP A 77 14.39 19.83 2.40
C ASP A 77 13.88 19.74 0.95
N TRP A 78 14.51 18.91 0.10
CA TRP A 78 14.05 18.67 -1.26
C TRP A 78 12.86 17.71 -1.30
N GLU A 79 12.84 16.71 -0.41
CA GLU A 79 11.73 15.75 -0.27
C GLU A 79 11.74 15.15 1.16
N GLY A 80 12.56 14.12 1.42
CA GLY A 80 12.62 13.41 2.69
C GLY A 80 11.66 12.23 2.79
N TYR A 81 11.97 11.25 3.67
CA TYR A 81 11.22 9.98 3.73
C TYR A 81 9.75 10.18 4.07
N ARG A 82 9.46 11.15 4.95
CA ARG A 82 8.09 11.38 5.41
C ARG A 82 7.17 11.87 4.28
N THR A 83 7.58 12.87 3.50
CA THR A 83 6.73 13.41 2.43
C THR A 83 6.70 12.47 1.24
N ALA A 84 7.84 11.86 0.87
CA ALA A 84 7.94 10.89 -0.21
C ALA A 84 6.98 9.71 -0.01
N THR A 85 6.98 9.10 1.19
CA THR A 85 6.13 7.94 1.47
C THR A 85 4.64 8.30 1.57
N LEU A 86 4.31 9.51 2.05
CA LEU A 86 2.93 10.01 2.03
C LEU A 86 2.42 10.24 0.59
N ALA A 87 3.26 10.83 -0.26
CA ALA A 87 2.96 11.02 -1.68
C ALA A 87 2.81 9.67 -2.41
N ALA A 88 3.72 8.73 -2.15
CA ALA A 88 3.66 7.37 -2.67
C ALA A 88 2.34 6.67 -2.28
N ALA A 89 1.97 6.71 -0.99
CA ALA A 89 0.74 6.11 -0.50
C ALA A 89 -0.52 6.75 -1.13
N ALA A 90 -0.53 8.08 -1.31
CA ALA A 90 -1.63 8.78 -1.99
C ALA A 90 -1.76 8.38 -3.48
N GLY A 91 -0.65 8.04 -4.14
CA GLY A 91 -0.61 7.54 -5.51
C GLY A 91 -0.88 6.04 -5.66
N GLY A 92 -1.07 5.29 -4.57
CA GLY A 92 -1.25 3.83 -4.60
C GLY A 92 0.05 3.03 -4.70
N ILE A 93 1.20 3.66 -4.44
CA ILE A 93 2.50 3.01 -4.34
C ILE A 93 2.66 2.47 -2.91
N THR A 94 2.98 1.18 -2.79
CA THR A 94 3.15 0.49 -1.50
C THR A 94 4.59 0.10 -1.20
N ALA A 95 5.48 0.18 -2.20
CA ALA A 95 6.90 -0.03 -2.04
C ALA A 95 7.67 0.90 -2.98
N ILE A 96 8.72 1.54 -2.45
CA ILE A 96 9.65 2.38 -3.20
C ILE A 96 11.06 1.82 -3.06
N VAL A 97 11.88 1.99 -4.10
CA VAL A 97 13.33 1.80 -4.05
C VAL A 97 13.98 3.17 -4.23
N ASP A 98 14.63 3.62 -3.17
CA ASP A 98 15.32 4.91 -3.14
C ASP A 98 16.68 4.79 -3.84
N MET A 99 16.92 5.67 -4.81
CA MET A 99 18.13 5.70 -5.61
C MET A 99 19.27 6.31 -4.81
N PRO A 100 20.50 5.77 -4.90
CA PRO A 100 21.62 6.17 -4.05
C PRO A 100 22.25 7.52 -4.41
N LEU A 101 21.74 8.22 -5.43
CA LEU A 101 22.26 9.54 -5.82
C LEU A 101 21.49 10.66 -5.11
N TYR A 102 22.22 11.73 -4.77
CA TYR A 102 21.77 12.94 -4.04
C TYR A 102 21.57 12.81 -2.53
N ALA A 103 21.37 11.61 -1.98
CA ALA A 103 21.57 11.39 -0.56
C ALA A 103 23.06 11.54 -0.23
N MET A 104 23.42 12.57 0.54
CA MET A 104 24.81 12.86 0.89
C MET A 104 25.01 12.56 2.37
N TYR A 105 25.72 11.48 2.67
CA TYR A 105 26.35 11.36 3.98
C TYR A 105 27.55 12.31 3.99
N HIS A 106 27.49 13.35 4.81
CA HIS A 106 28.69 14.11 5.13
C HIS A 106 29.62 13.14 5.87
N MET A 107 30.59 12.55 5.16
CA MET A 107 31.66 11.81 5.79
C MET A 107 32.44 12.83 6.60
N MET A 108 32.17 12.90 7.91
CA MET A 108 33.12 13.53 8.83
C MET A 108 34.44 12.80 8.60
N SER A 109 35.39 13.49 7.98
CA SER A 109 36.80 13.14 8.04
C SER A 109 37.11 12.89 9.51
N LEU A 110 37.41 11.63 9.86
CA LEU A 110 38.22 11.34 11.04
C LEU A 110 39.65 11.88 10.81
#